data_AF-A0A8S3D3Y8-F1
#
_entry.id   AF-A0A8S3D3Y8-F1
#
_cell.length_a   1.000
_cell.length_b   1.000
_cell.length_c   1.000
_cell.angle_alpha   90.00
_cell.angle_beta   90.00
_cell.angle_gamma   90.00
#
_symmetry.space_group_name_H-M   'P 1'
#
loop_
_entity.id
_entity.type
_entity.pdbx_description
1 polymer ?
#
loop_
_entity_poly.entity_id
_entity_poly.type
_entity_poly.pdbx_seq_one_letter_code
_entity_poly.pdbx_strand_id
1 'polypeptide(L)'
;PVIYAKSGDQIIDNNAINILKEKIIPFATLLTPNRQEACRLLGRNNICVDDLEEAAKELLKLGTKAVLIKGVDGRDCLLVQEQEKVVWIGGTTDWIDSKNVHGTGCTYSAAITAFLGRGDPLLRAVQKAKIYITEAIRAGATYQQGHGAGPVCHHWFSFDQNFIQSAWLSVSELYKQIKALPFLSEIADSTLSWARFAFFIQQDYFFLLDRKAVCDLHLPPVINVDDELKLMLKQISDNSELRAANIFNTFNVTGKSTDIENKSAVCTAYTNYLKSVATNEESIFFTLVALIPCTLIYQKVGEYLKRKQQAESLLPTNQYYQTWVNTYSSEQRRQSVEKLLATMNRLYSSTVPSSRHLELLKIFQKATEYELAFWDDAYKSA
;
A
#
# COMPACT_ATOMS: atom_id res chain seq x y z
N PRO A 1 -19.42 19.28 0.36
CA PRO A 1 -20.55 20.00 1.00
C PRO A 1 -20.79 19.37 2.36
N VAL A 2 -21.44 20.07 3.30
CA VAL A 2 -21.82 19.51 4.60
C VAL A 2 -23.33 19.65 4.73
N ILE A 3 -24.06 18.61 4.32
CA ILE A 3 -25.54 18.62 4.31
C ILE A 3 -26.09 17.75 5.44
N TYR A 4 -25.42 16.63 5.72
CA TYR A 4 -25.78 15.69 6.77
C TYR A 4 -24.61 15.48 7.72
N ALA A 5 -24.92 15.29 8.99
CA ALA A 5 -24.00 14.74 9.95
C ALA A 5 -23.74 13.28 9.61
N LYS A 6 -22.62 12.74 10.09
CA LYS A 6 -22.32 11.32 9.92
C LYS A 6 -23.31 10.40 10.63
N SER A 7 -24.07 10.94 11.59
CA SER A 7 -25.22 10.30 12.27
C SER A 7 -26.48 10.24 11.42
N GLY A 8 -26.54 10.94 10.27
CA GLY A 8 -27.71 11.00 9.39
C GLY A 8 -28.61 12.24 9.60
N ASP A 9 -28.29 13.10 10.57
CA ASP A 9 -29.07 14.31 10.84
C ASP A 9 -28.82 15.39 9.79
N GLN A 10 -29.87 16.01 9.28
CA GLN A 10 -29.77 17.12 8.34
C GLN A 10 -29.21 18.36 9.06
N ILE A 11 -28.07 18.88 8.60
CA ILE A 11 -27.39 20.03 9.20
C ILE A 11 -27.93 21.36 8.65
N ILE A 12 -28.30 21.40 7.36
CA ILE A 12 -28.79 22.61 6.70
C ILE A 12 -30.16 22.36 6.06
N ASP A 13 -31.05 23.35 6.12
CA ASP A 13 -32.40 23.24 5.55
C ASP A 13 -32.43 23.27 4.01
N ASN A 14 -33.62 23.10 3.43
CA ASN A 14 -33.80 23.06 1.97
C ASN A 14 -33.51 24.41 1.29
N ASN A 15 -33.75 25.53 1.97
CA ASN A 15 -33.43 26.85 1.42
C ASN A 15 -31.92 27.03 1.31
N ALA A 16 -31.17 26.60 2.33
CA ALA A 16 -29.71 26.60 2.32
C ALA A 16 -29.14 25.68 1.21
N ILE A 17 -29.77 24.53 0.95
CA ILE A 17 -29.39 23.65 -0.18
C ILE A 17 -29.60 24.36 -1.52
N ASN A 18 -30.71 25.08 -1.71
CA ASN A 18 -30.96 25.82 -2.95
C ASN A 18 -29.95 26.97 -3.13
N ILE A 19 -29.64 27.71 -2.07
CA ILE A 19 -28.60 28.75 -2.10
C ILE A 19 -27.24 28.14 -2.44
N LEU A 20 -26.90 26.99 -1.86
CA LEU A 20 -25.66 26.28 -2.18
C LEU A 20 -25.58 25.96 -3.68
N LYS A 21 -26.65 25.43 -4.27
CA LYS A 21 -26.73 25.10 -5.71
C LYS A 21 -26.64 26.33 -6.60
N GLU A 22 -27.34 27.40 -6.27
CA GLU A 22 -27.48 28.57 -7.15
C GLU A 22 -26.35 29.60 -7.00
N LYS A 23 -25.76 29.70 -5.80
CA LYS A 23 -24.85 30.81 -5.45
C LYS A 23 -23.43 30.39 -5.11
N ILE A 24 -23.20 29.13 -4.71
CA ILE A 24 -21.88 28.67 -4.23
C ILE A 24 -21.25 27.67 -5.19
N ILE A 25 -21.96 26.60 -5.53
CA ILE A 25 -21.46 25.52 -6.42
C ILE A 25 -20.94 26.06 -7.77
N PRO A 26 -21.57 27.06 -8.42
CA PRO A 26 -21.07 27.60 -9.69
C PRO A 26 -19.65 28.19 -9.63
N PHE A 27 -19.18 28.58 -8.44
CA PHE A 27 -17.83 29.13 -8.26
C PHE A 27 -16.81 28.07 -7.84
N ALA A 28 -17.25 26.84 -7.54
CA ALA A 28 -16.37 25.80 -7.04
C ALA A 28 -15.51 25.20 -8.16
N THR A 29 -14.19 25.16 -7.93
CA THR A 29 -13.25 24.38 -8.76
C THR A 29 -13.52 22.88 -8.66
N LEU A 30 -13.92 22.40 -7.48
CA LEU A 30 -14.24 20.99 -7.25
C LEU A 30 -15.38 20.87 -6.22
N LEU A 31 -16.46 20.21 -6.60
CA LEU A 31 -17.51 19.77 -5.70
C LEU A 31 -17.21 18.36 -5.18
N THR A 32 -17.21 18.15 -3.86
CA THR A 32 -16.82 16.88 -3.24
C THR A 32 -17.96 16.24 -2.44
N PRO A 33 -19.11 15.83 -3.02
CA PRO A 33 -20.19 15.23 -2.25
C PRO A 33 -19.86 13.78 -1.86
N ASN A 34 -20.40 13.29 -0.75
CA ASN A 34 -20.54 11.84 -0.56
C ASN A 34 -21.81 11.36 -1.30
N ARG A 35 -22.09 10.04 -1.31
CA ARG A 35 -23.26 9.49 -2.00
C ARG A 35 -24.60 10.08 -1.54
N GLN A 36 -24.80 10.24 -0.22
CA GLN A 36 -26.04 10.81 0.33
C GLN A 36 -26.20 12.29 -0.02
N GLU A 37 -25.11 13.05 0.03
CA GLU A 37 -25.07 14.46 -0.39
C GLU A 37 -25.36 14.60 -1.89
N ALA A 38 -24.83 13.71 -2.72
CA ALA A 38 -25.10 13.67 -4.15
C ALA A 38 -26.59 13.39 -4.42
N CYS A 39 -27.18 12.38 -3.76
CA CYS A 39 -28.62 12.11 -3.84
C CYS A 39 -29.45 13.36 -3.55
N ARG A 40 -29.12 14.08 -2.47
CA ARG A 40 -29.86 15.27 -2.08
C ARG A 40 -29.68 16.44 -3.05
N LEU A 41 -28.47 16.65 -3.56
CA LEU A 41 -28.19 17.68 -4.55
C LEU A 41 -28.92 17.40 -5.88
N LEU A 42 -29.11 16.13 -6.23
CA LEU A 42 -29.85 15.73 -7.44
C LEU A 42 -31.35 15.52 -7.23
N GLY A 43 -31.83 15.52 -5.99
CA GLY A 43 -33.23 15.19 -5.68
C GLY A 43 -33.57 13.71 -5.92
N ARG A 44 -32.57 12.83 -5.89
CA ARG A 44 -32.72 11.37 -6.05
C ARG A 44 -32.83 10.67 -4.70
N ASN A 45 -33.58 9.57 -4.65
CA ASN A 45 -33.68 8.75 -3.43
C ASN A 45 -32.43 7.89 -3.21
N ASN A 46 -31.83 7.40 -4.30
CA ASN A 46 -30.63 6.58 -4.27
C ASN A 46 -29.79 6.82 -5.53
N ILE A 47 -28.48 6.57 -5.43
CA ILE A 47 -27.52 6.54 -6.53
C ILE A 47 -26.73 5.24 -6.31
N CYS A 48 -26.89 4.27 -7.21
CA CYS A 48 -26.08 3.05 -7.13
C CYS A 48 -24.71 3.26 -7.77
N VAL A 49 -23.85 2.26 -7.73
CA VAL A 49 -22.48 2.32 -8.27
C VAL A 49 -22.50 2.61 -9.76
N ASP A 50 -23.41 1.97 -10.50
CA ASP A 50 -23.56 2.11 -11.95
C ASP A 50 -24.08 3.49 -12.35
N ASP A 51 -24.77 4.20 -11.43
CA ASP A 51 -25.32 5.54 -11.66
C ASP A 51 -24.29 6.66 -11.43
N LEU A 52 -23.10 6.35 -10.92
CA LEU A 52 -22.17 7.38 -10.44
C LEU A 52 -21.67 8.31 -11.53
N GLU A 53 -21.41 7.76 -12.71
CA GLU A 53 -20.96 8.57 -13.84
C GLU A 53 -22.05 9.56 -14.27
N GLU A 54 -23.29 9.10 -14.37
CA GLU A 54 -24.42 9.96 -14.71
C GLU A 54 -24.68 10.99 -13.62
N ALA A 55 -24.63 10.59 -12.35
CA ALA A 55 -24.76 11.50 -11.22
C ALA A 55 -23.66 12.57 -11.23
N ALA A 56 -22.42 12.23 -11.59
CA ALA A 56 -21.33 13.20 -11.71
C ALA A 56 -21.58 14.18 -12.86
N LYS A 57 -22.08 13.70 -14.01
CA LYS A 57 -22.47 14.54 -15.16
C LYS A 57 -23.60 15.50 -14.79
N GLU A 58 -24.60 15.05 -14.05
CA GLU A 58 -25.69 15.92 -13.58
C GLU A 58 -25.21 16.95 -12.57
N LEU A 59 -24.35 16.57 -11.63
CA LEU A 59 -23.79 17.50 -10.64
C LEU A 59 -22.92 18.58 -11.30
N LEU A 60 -22.23 18.28 -12.41
CA LEU A 60 -21.50 19.29 -13.19
C LEU A 60 -22.42 20.36 -13.76
N LYS A 61 -23.68 20.03 -14.11
CA LYS A 61 -24.67 20.99 -14.62
C LYS A 61 -25.03 22.07 -13.59
N LEU A 62 -24.68 21.89 -12.32
CA LEU A 62 -24.78 22.91 -11.28
C LEU A 62 -23.72 24.01 -11.41
N GLY A 63 -22.81 23.94 -12.39
CA GLY A 63 -21.86 25.00 -12.75
C GLY A 63 -20.46 24.86 -12.16
N THR A 64 -20.17 23.77 -11.42
CA THR A 64 -18.81 23.50 -10.91
C THR A 64 -17.89 22.98 -12.01
N LYS A 65 -16.58 23.24 -11.90
CA LYS A 65 -15.59 22.80 -12.89
C LYS A 65 -15.26 21.31 -12.81
N ALA A 66 -15.48 20.69 -11.66
CA ALA A 66 -15.23 19.26 -11.43
C ALA A 66 -16.08 18.71 -10.28
N VAL A 67 -16.36 17.41 -10.30
CA VAL A 67 -17.12 16.69 -9.26
C VAL A 67 -16.33 15.46 -8.82
N LEU A 68 -16.20 15.26 -7.51
CA LEU A 68 -15.62 14.07 -6.88
C LEU A 68 -16.64 13.43 -5.93
N ILE A 69 -17.36 12.41 -6.40
CA ILE A 69 -18.29 11.64 -5.57
C ILE A 69 -17.48 10.63 -4.75
N LYS A 70 -17.56 10.73 -3.41
CA LYS A 70 -16.71 9.99 -2.48
C LYS A 70 -17.40 8.76 -1.89
N GLY A 71 -16.61 7.71 -1.65
CA GLY A 71 -16.96 6.61 -0.75
C GLY A 71 -17.92 5.57 -1.33
N VAL A 72 -17.76 5.21 -2.60
CA VAL A 72 -18.57 4.16 -3.24
C VAL A 72 -17.69 2.95 -3.50
N ASP A 73 -17.93 1.86 -2.76
CA ASP A 73 -17.16 0.60 -2.81
C ASP A 73 -15.64 0.80 -2.76
N GLY A 74 -15.17 1.66 -1.86
CA GLY A 74 -13.74 1.95 -1.70
C GLY A 74 -13.12 2.77 -2.85
N ARG A 75 -13.94 3.28 -3.77
CA ARG A 75 -13.54 4.15 -4.89
C ARG A 75 -14.22 5.51 -4.77
N ASP A 76 -13.57 6.50 -5.37
CA ASP A 76 -14.13 7.83 -5.60
C ASP A 76 -14.24 8.07 -7.12
N CYS A 77 -15.28 8.75 -7.56
CA CYS A 77 -15.57 9.03 -8.96
C CYS A 77 -15.30 10.51 -9.25
N LEU A 78 -14.24 10.82 -10.01
CA LEU A 78 -13.86 12.18 -10.41
C LEU A 78 -14.30 12.45 -11.85
N LEU A 79 -14.98 13.57 -12.10
CA LEU A 79 -15.29 14.06 -13.44
C LEU A 79 -14.90 15.54 -13.55
N VAL A 80 -14.20 15.90 -14.62
CA VAL A 80 -13.81 17.28 -14.93
C VAL A 80 -14.63 17.76 -16.12
N GLN A 81 -15.07 19.03 -16.14
CA GLN A 81 -16.02 19.59 -17.12
C GLN A 81 -15.62 19.38 -18.60
N GLU A 82 -14.33 19.29 -18.90
CA GLU A 82 -13.79 19.11 -20.26
C GLU A 82 -13.49 17.64 -20.60
N GLN A 83 -13.84 16.69 -19.72
CA GLN A 83 -13.60 15.26 -19.90
C GLN A 83 -14.91 14.52 -20.12
N GLU A 84 -14.94 13.63 -21.11
CA GLU A 84 -16.12 12.79 -21.37
C GLU A 84 -16.26 11.63 -20.39
N LYS A 85 -15.14 11.17 -19.81
CA LYS A 85 -15.07 9.98 -18.97
C LYS A 85 -14.67 10.31 -17.55
N VAL A 86 -15.25 9.58 -16.60
CA VAL A 86 -14.86 9.63 -15.20
C VAL A 86 -13.49 8.99 -14.99
N VAL A 87 -12.75 9.53 -14.03
CA VAL A 87 -11.53 8.94 -13.50
C VAL A 87 -11.86 8.34 -12.14
N TRP A 88 -11.66 7.02 -12.02
CA TRP A 88 -11.79 6.33 -10.75
C TRP A 88 -10.54 6.51 -9.91
N ILE A 89 -10.72 6.99 -8.69
CA ILE A 89 -9.65 7.22 -7.73
C ILE A 89 -9.79 6.22 -6.58
N GLY A 90 -8.71 5.51 -6.26
CA GLY A 90 -8.73 4.43 -5.28
C GLY A 90 -8.94 3.06 -5.95
N GLY A 91 -9.65 2.15 -5.29
CA GLY A 91 -9.83 0.77 -5.79
C GLY A 91 -8.73 -0.20 -5.40
N THR A 92 -7.74 0.24 -4.60
CA THR A 92 -6.69 -0.61 -4.05
C THR A 92 -6.47 -0.42 -2.55
N THR A 93 -7.37 0.28 -1.87
CA THR A 93 -7.27 0.52 -0.43
C THR A 93 -8.05 -0.54 0.31
N ASP A 94 -7.36 -1.26 1.19
CA ASP A 94 -7.97 -2.08 2.22
C ASP A 94 -9.09 -1.28 2.89
N TRP A 95 -10.31 -1.82 2.97
CA TRP A 95 -11.30 -1.25 3.87
C TRP A 95 -10.66 -1.21 5.27
N ILE A 96 -10.49 -0.02 5.82
CA ILE A 96 -9.90 0.15 7.14
C ILE A 96 -11.05 0.10 8.13
N ASP A 97 -11.14 -0.99 8.89
CA ASP A 97 -12.06 -1.06 10.01
C ASP A 97 -11.58 -0.09 11.10
N SER A 98 -12.27 1.05 11.21
CA SER A 98 -11.93 2.12 12.14
C SER A 98 -13.20 2.78 12.64
N LYS A 99 -13.26 2.97 13.95
CA LYS A 99 -14.28 3.81 14.60
C LYS A 99 -13.94 5.31 14.50
N ASN A 100 -12.71 5.63 14.11
CA ASN A 100 -12.17 6.98 14.05
C ASN A 100 -12.32 7.58 12.66
N VAL A 101 -13.55 7.96 12.35
CA VAL A 101 -13.94 8.41 11.01
C VAL A 101 -14.59 9.79 11.04
N HIS A 102 -14.48 10.52 12.16
CA HIS A 102 -14.90 11.90 12.25
C HIS A 102 -13.94 12.80 11.46
N GLY A 103 -14.48 13.82 10.78
CA GLY A 103 -13.69 14.76 10.00
C GLY A 103 -13.11 14.24 8.68
N THR A 104 -13.46 13.02 8.23
CA THR A 104 -12.88 12.46 6.99
C THR A 104 -13.15 13.31 5.76
N GLY A 105 -14.38 13.82 5.62
CA GLY A 105 -14.77 14.70 4.53
C GLY A 105 -14.00 16.03 4.54
N CYS A 106 -13.97 16.71 5.68
CA CYS A 106 -13.27 17.99 5.85
C CYS A 106 -11.77 17.86 5.62
N THR A 107 -11.17 16.80 6.14
CA THR A 107 -9.75 16.51 5.96
C THR A 107 -9.41 16.27 4.49
N TYR A 108 -10.24 15.48 3.80
CA TYR A 108 -10.00 15.15 2.40
C TYR A 108 -10.13 16.39 1.52
N SER A 109 -11.19 17.21 1.70
CA SER A 109 -11.32 18.45 0.94
C SER A 109 -10.19 19.44 1.25
N ALA A 110 -9.79 19.58 2.51
CA ALA A 110 -8.66 20.43 2.90
C ALA A 110 -7.33 19.98 2.28
N ALA A 111 -7.06 18.67 2.26
CA ALA A 111 -5.87 18.12 1.62
C ALA A 111 -5.85 18.38 0.10
N ILE A 112 -6.99 18.23 -0.58
CA ILE A 112 -7.10 18.57 -2.02
C ILE A 112 -6.77 20.05 -2.22
N THR A 113 -7.38 20.94 -1.43
CA THR A 113 -7.14 22.38 -1.49
C THR A 113 -5.66 22.72 -1.28
N ALA A 114 -4.99 22.07 -0.32
CA ALA A 114 -3.58 22.28 -0.05
C ALA A 114 -2.69 21.87 -1.24
N PHE A 115 -2.95 20.73 -1.89
CA PHE A 115 -2.20 20.31 -3.07
C PHE A 115 -2.47 21.20 -4.29
N LEU A 116 -3.71 21.61 -4.50
CA LEU A 116 -4.06 22.60 -5.54
C LEU A 116 -3.34 23.93 -5.30
N GLY A 117 -3.30 24.42 -4.06
CA GLY A 117 -2.61 25.66 -3.69
C GLY A 117 -1.10 25.61 -3.91
N ARG A 118 -0.51 24.41 -3.99
CA ARG A 118 0.90 24.18 -4.35
C ARG A 118 1.14 24.11 -5.87
N GLY A 119 0.10 24.20 -6.69
CA GLY A 119 0.17 24.09 -8.14
C GLY A 119 0.09 22.66 -8.69
N ASP A 120 -0.29 21.66 -7.89
CA ASP A 120 -0.54 20.32 -8.43
C ASP A 120 -1.78 20.33 -9.36
N PRO A 121 -1.74 19.63 -10.51
CA PRO A 121 -2.93 19.41 -11.33
C PRO A 121 -4.03 18.70 -10.53
N LEU A 122 -5.30 19.01 -10.83
CA LEU A 122 -6.46 18.53 -10.06
C LEU A 122 -6.46 17.01 -9.81
N LEU A 123 -6.24 16.22 -10.85
CA LEU A 123 -6.17 14.76 -10.72
C LEU A 123 -5.09 14.32 -9.72
N ARG A 124 -3.90 14.92 -9.81
CA ARG A 124 -2.77 14.61 -8.91
C ARG A 124 -3.05 15.08 -7.49
N ALA A 125 -3.66 16.24 -7.31
CA ALA A 125 -4.07 16.76 -6.01
C ALA A 125 -5.09 15.81 -5.33
N VAL A 126 -6.10 15.33 -6.07
CA VAL A 126 -7.08 14.36 -5.59
C VAL A 126 -6.42 13.03 -5.22
N GLN A 127 -5.53 12.50 -6.06
CA GLN A 127 -4.79 11.26 -5.77
C GLN A 127 -3.94 11.37 -4.50
N LYS A 128 -3.15 12.45 -4.35
CA LYS A 128 -2.34 12.70 -3.16
C LYS A 128 -3.20 12.88 -1.91
N ALA A 129 -4.31 13.61 -2.03
CA ALA A 129 -5.22 13.81 -0.92
C ALA A 129 -5.93 12.51 -0.51
N LYS A 130 -6.27 11.63 -1.46
CA LYS A 130 -6.83 10.30 -1.18
C LYS A 130 -5.86 9.47 -0.34
N ILE A 131 -4.58 9.47 -0.73
CA ILE A 131 -3.52 8.83 0.05
C ILE A 131 -3.47 9.42 1.46
N TYR A 132 -3.42 10.75 1.58
CA TYR A 132 -3.34 11.43 2.87
C TYR A 132 -4.49 11.05 3.82
N ILE A 133 -5.74 11.09 3.34
CA ILE A 133 -6.89 10.76 4.19
C ILE A 133 -6.93 9.27 4.54
N THR A 134 -6.58 8.39 3.61
CA THR A 134 -6.52 6.94 3.88
C THR A 134 -5.52 6.64 4.99
N GLU A 135 -4.35 7.27 4.97
CA GLU A 135 -3.34 7.05 6.01
C GLU A 135 -3.68 7.75 7.33
N ALA A 136 -4.33 8.91 7.29
CA ALA A 136 -4.88 9.54 8.49
C ALA A 136 -5.94 8.66 9.18
N ILE A 137 -6.79 7.96 8.40
CA ILE A 137 -7.75 6.98 8.93
C ILE A 137 -7.02 5.76 9.49
N ARG A 138 -6.00 5.24 8.78
CA ARG A 138 -5.22 4.07 9.20
C ARG A 138 -4.50 4.31 10.52
N ALA A 139 -3.76 5.41 10.60
CA ALA A 139 -3.09 5.83 11.83
C ALA A 139 -4.12 6.18 12.92
N GLY A 140 -5.26 6.75 12.54
CA GLY A 140 -6.39 7.01 13.44
C GLY A 140 -6.95 5.75 14.08
N ALA A 141 -6.95 4.62 13.37
CA ALA A 141 -7.54 3.37 13.84
C ALA A 141 -6.84 2.76 15.07
N THR A 142 -5.61 3.19 15.38
CA THR A 142 -4.79 2.59 16.45
C THR A 142 -5.04 3.18 17.83
N TYR A 143 -5.78 4.29 17.94
CA TYR A 143 -6.08 4.93 19.21
C TYR A 143 -7.58 5.12 19.40
N GLN A 144 -8.00 5.30 20.64
CA GLN A 144 -9.38 5.65 20.97
C GLN A 144 -9.39 6.96 21.75
N GLN A 145 -10.10 7.96 21.23
CA GLN A 145 -10.32 9.22 21.92
C GLN A 145 -11.82 9.37 22.22
N GLY A 146 -12.16 9.37 23.51
CA GLY A 146 -13.54 9.43 23.97
C GLY A 146 -14.34 8.15 23.68
N HIS A 147 -15.66 8.27 23.81
CA HIS A 147 -16.59 7.13 23.74
C HIS A 147 -17.34 7.02 22.40
N GLY A 148 -17.16 7.99 21.49
CA GLY A 148 -17.88 8.09 20.20
C GLY A 148 -17.01 7.83 18.98
N ALA A 149 -17.46 8.29 17.80
CA ALA A 149 -16.66 8.25 16.58
C ALA A 149 -15.46 9.21 16.71
N GLY A 150 -14.24 8.66 16.78
CA GLY A 150 -13.03 9.45 17.01
C GLY A 150 -12.51 10.19 15.77
N PRO A 151 -11.52 11.08 15.95
CA PRO A 151 -10.93 11.86 14.87
C PRO A 151 -9.91 11.04 14.06
N VAL A 152 -9.75 11.39 12.78
CA VAL A 152 -8.61 10.93 11.99
C VAL A 152 -7.29 11.49 12.54
N CYS A 153 -6.17 10.81 12.27
CA CYS A 153 -4.87 11.23 12.75
C CYS A 153 -4.23 12.21 11.76
N HIS A 154 -4.41 13.53 11.93
CA HIS A 154 -3.84 14.52 11.00
C HIS A 154 -2.31 14.55 10.96
N HIS A 155 -1.66 14.19 12.05
CA HIS A 155 -0.22 14.27 12.24
C HIS A 155 0.48 12.92 11.97
N TRP A 156 -0.16 12.03 11.20
CA TRP A 156 0.40 10.71 10.86
C TRP A 156 1.80 10.79 10.23
N PHE A 157 2.14 11.94 9.63
CA PHE A 157 3.45 12.25 9.05
C PHE A 157 4.38 13.06 9.97
N SER A 158 3.85 13.77 10.97
CA SER A 158 4.65 14.54 11.96
C SER A 158 5.13 13.68 13.11
N PHE A 159 4.79 12.39 13.11
CA PHE A 159 5.65 11.44 13.78
C PHE A 159 6.95 11.41 12.98
N ASP A 160 7.97 12.10 13.48
CA ASP A 160 9.39 11.83 13.20
C ASP A 160 9.76 10.34 13.43
N GLN A 161 8.78 9.52 13.85
CA GLN A 161 8.81 8.09 14.12
C GLN A 161 8.12 7.21 13.07
N ASN A 162 7.64 7.68 11.91
CA ASN A 162 7.02 6.78 10.90
C ASN A 162 7.72 6.79 9.53
N PHE A 163 9.01 6.46 9.55
CA PHE A 163 9.81 6.25 8.34
C PHE A 163 9.19 5.21 7.40
N ILE A 164 8.69 4.08 7.93
CA ILE A 164 8.10 3.01 7.13
C ILE A 164 6.92 3.51 6.29
N GLN A 165 6.07 4.36 6.85
CA GLN A 165 4.96 4.96 6.12
C GLN A 165 5.45 5.82 4.96
N SER A 166 6.44 6.70 5.21
CA SER A 166 7.01 7.57 4.17
C SER A 166 7.67 6.75 3.05
N ALA A 167 8.40 5.71 3.42
CA ALA A 167 9.01 4.75 2.50
C ALA A 167 7.96 3.97 1.69
N TRP A 168 6.87 3.55 2.30
CA TRP A 168 5.78 2.87 1.58
C TRP A 168 5.08 3.79 0.58
N LEU A 169 4.83 5.04 0.97
CA LEU A 169 4.19 6.01 0.09
C LEU A 169 5.05 6.34 -1.14
N SER A 170 6.37 6.43 -0.98
CA SER A 170 7.29 6.70 -2.09
C SER A 170 7.29 5.60 -3.16
N VAL A 171 6.95 4.36 -2.79
CA VAL A 171 6.91 3.21 -3.70
C VAL A 171 5.50 2.75 -4.09
N SER A 172 4.47 3.50 -3.70
CA SER A 172 3.07 3.11 -3.94
C SER A 172 2.74 2.83 -5.40
N GLU A 173 3.39 3.53 -6.34
CA GLU A 173 3.24 3.30 -7.78
C GLU A 173 3.95 2.01 -8.25
N LEU A 174 5.15 1.74 -7.73
CA LEU A 174 5.85 0.48 -8.00
C LEU A 174 5.04 -0.72 -7.48
N TYR A 175 4.42 -0.59 -6.30
CA TYR A 175 3.56 -1.64 -5.77
C TYR A 175 2.32 -1.88 -6.64
N LYS A 176 1.75 -0.85 -7.29
CA LYS A 176 0.68 -1.06 -8.27
C LYS A 176 1.17 -1.85 -9.48
N GLN A 177 2.38 -1.57 -9.97
CA GLN A 177 2.99 -2.31 -11.07
C GLN A 177 3.21 -3.78 -10.68
N ILE A 178 3.72 -4.05 -9.47
CA ILE A 178 3.87 -5.42 -8.94
C ILE A 178 2.54 -6.17 -8.99
N LYS A 179 1.46 -5.57 -8.46
CA LYS A 179 0.12 -6.20 -8.48
C LYS A 179 -0.43 -6.44 -9.88
N ALA A 180 0.00 -5.67 -10.87
CA ALA A 180 -0.43 -5.80 -12.24
C ALA A 180 0.35 -6.88 -13.03
N LEU A 181 1.37 -7.50 -12.42
CA LEU A 181 2.15 -8.55 -13.09
C LEU A 181 1.30 -9.80 -13.38
N PRO A 182 1.40 -10.37 -14.59
CA PRO A 182 0.71 -11.60 -14.96
C PRO A 182 0.99 -12.77 -14.02
N PHE A 183 2.21 -12.84 -13.46
CA PHE A 183 2.59 -13.85 -12.47
C PHE A 183 1.59 -13.91 -11.30
N LEU A 184 1.22 -12.75 -10.74
CA LEU A 184 0.34 -12.68 -9.57
C LEU A 184 -1.11 -12.99 -9.90
N SER A 185 -1.61 -12.50 -11.05
CA SER A 185 -2.96 -12.86 -11.50
C SER A 185 -3.08 -14.36 -11.75
N GLU A 186 -2.09 -14.96 -12.43
CA GLU A 186 -2.12 -16.39 -12.75
C GLU A 186 -1.94 -17.29 -11.50
N ILE A 187 -1.25 -16.82 -10.45
CA ILE A 187 -1.25 -17.49 -9.13
C ILE A 187 -2.66 -17.46 -8.51
N ALA A 188 -3.33 -16.31 -8.49
CA ALA A 188 -4.68 -16.20 -7.92
C ALA A 188 -5.66 -17.12 -8.64
N ASP A 189 -5.54 -17.20 -9.96
CA ASP A 189 -6.46 -17.90 -10.86
C ASP A 189 -6.09 -19.40 -11.02
N SER A 190 -4.98 -19.84 -10.42
CA SER A 190 -4.42 -21.20 -10.56
C SER A 190 -4.02 -21.60 -11.99
N THR A 191 -3.68 -20.63 -12.83
CA THR A 191 -3.33 -20.82 -14.25
C THR A 191 -1.85 -20.68 -14.56
N LEU A 192 -1.02 -20.26 -13.59
CA LEU A 192 0.41 -20.10 -13.79
C LEU A 192 1.04 -21.42 -14.23
N SER A 193 1.98 -21.39 -15.17
CA SER A 193 2.71 -22.61 -15.53
C SER A 193 3.56 -23.10 -14.35
N TRP A 194 3.63 -24.42 -14.18
CA TRP A 194 4.48 -25.00 -13.12
C TRP A 194 5.96 -24.65 -13.31
N ALA A 195 6.44 -24.56 -14.56
CA ALA A 195 7.82 -24.17 -14.86
C ALA A 195 8.17 -22.78 -14.31
N ARG A 196 7.29 -21.79 -14.49
CA ARG A 196 7.45 -20.43 -13.94
C ARG A 196 7.44 -20.42 -12.43
N PHE A 197 6.51 -21.14 -11.80
CA PHE A 197 6.48 -21.23 -10.35
C PHE A 197 7.73 -21.91 -9.78
N ALA A 198 8.15 -23.04 -10.37
CA ALA A 198 9.34 -23.75 -9.95
C ALA A 198 10.62 -22.92 -10.17
N PHE A 199 10.68 -22.13 -11.24
CA PHE A 199 11.77 -21.16 -11.46
C PHE A 199 11.76 -20.06 -10.41
N PHE A 200 10.61 -19.45 -10.13
CA PHE A 200 10.45 -18.46 -9.06
C PHE A 200 10.95 -18.99 -7.70
N ILE A 201 10.52 -20.20 -7.32
CA ILE A 201 10.95 -20.84 -6.07
C ILE A 201 12.46 -21.11 -6.05
N GLN A 202 13.06 -21.50 -7.19
CA GLN A 202 14.51 -21.65 -7.32
C GLN A 202 15.24 -20.31 -7.15
N GLN A 203 14.72 -19.22 -7.70
CA GLN A 203 15.33 -17.90 -7.51
C GLN A 203 15.14 -17.39 -6.07
N ASP A 204 14.00 -17.65 -5.42
CA ASP A 204 13.77 -17.29 -4.00
C ASP A 204 14.73 -18.07 -3.08
N TYR A 205 15.05 -19.33 -3.41
CA TYR A 205 16.11 -20.07 -2.73
C TYR A 205 17.46 -19.32 -2.75
N PHE A 206 17.94 -18.91 -3.94
CA PHE A 206 19.19 -18.16 -4.05
C PHE A 206 19.12 -16.80 -3.36
N PHE A 207 17.99 -16.10 -3.48
CA PHE A 207 17.77 -14.83 -2.80
C PHE A 207 17.88 -14.99 -1.28
N LEU A 208 17.26 -16.02 -0.69
CA LEU A 208 17.30 -16.26 0.75
C LEU A 208 18.71 -16.58 1.27
N LEU A 209 19.51 -17.33 0.51
CA LEU A 209 20.91 -17.59 0.87
C LEU A 209 21.73 -16.29 0.90
N ASP A 210 21.60 -15.46 -0.13
CA ASP A 210 22.29 -14.19 -0.18
C ASP A 210 21.76 -13.21 0.87
N ARG A 211 20.45 -13.21 1.14
CA ARG A 211 19.84 -12.38 2.18
C ARG A 211 20.42 -12.70 3.54
N LYS A 212 20.59 -13.99 3.84
CA LYS A 212 21.30 -14.46 5.05
C LYS A 212 22.73 -13.93 5.07
N ALA A 213 23.48 -14.10 3.98
CA ALA A 213 24.87 -13.64 3.89
C ALA A 213 24.99 -12.12 4.10
N VAL A 214 24.07 -11.33 3.55
CA VAL A 214 23.99 -9.88 3.75
C VAL A 214 23.76 -9.52 5.22
N CYS A 215 22.85 -10.23 5.90
CA CYS A 215 22.64 -10.05 7.34
C CYS A 215 23.92 -10.37 8.14
N ASP A 216 24.58 -11.49 7.82
CA ASP A 216 25.73 -11.98 8.57
C ASP A 216 26.96 -11.05 8.49
N LEU A 217 27.06 -10.18 7.46
CA LEU A 217 28.13 -9.18 7.36
C LEU A 217 28.20 -8.22 8.56
N HIS A 218 27.08 -8.01 9.26
CA HIS A 218 27.01 -7.12 10.42
C HIS A 218 26.92 -7.85 11.77
N LEU A 219 26.81 -9.19 11.76
CA LEU A 219 26.53 -9.97 12.96
C LEU A 219 27.83 -10.52 13.55
N PRO A 220 28.20 -10.11 14.78
CA PRO A 220 29.31 -10.74 15.49
C PRO A 220 28.92 -12.16 15.96
N PRO A 221 29.91 -13.01 16.33
CA PRO A 221 29.64 -14.34 16.87
C PRO A 221 28.75 -14.34 18.12
N VAL A 222 28.84 -13.28 18.94
CA VAL A 222 28.01 -13.08 20.13
C VAL A 222 27.37 -11.70 20.04
N ILE A 223 26.03 -11.67 20.05
CA ILE A 223 25.24 -10.45 19.97
C ILE A 223 24.92 -9.98 21.38
N ASN A 224 25.13 -8.69 21.66
CA ASN A 224 24.65 -8.08 22.89
C ASN A 224 23.10 -8.07 22.87
N VAL A 225 22.49 -8.57 23.94
CA VAL A 225 21.02 -8.63 24.09
C VAL A 225 20.35 -7.25 24.07
N ASP A 226 21.10 -6.18 24.34
CA ASP A 226 20.59 -4.81 24.28
C ASP A 226 20.72 -4.19 22.87
N ASP A 227 21.42 -4.85 21.93
CA ASP A 227 21.58 -4.37 20.55
C ASP A 227 20.40 -4.83 19.69
N GLU A 228 19.29 -4.09 19.80
CA GLU A 228 18.03 -4.40 19.12
C GLU A 228 18.18 -4.51 17.59
N LEU A 229 19.03 -3.68 16.96
CA LEU A 229 19.25 -3.71 15.52
C LEU A 229 19.91 -5.02 15.08
N LYS A 230 20.93 -5.48 15.81
CA LYS A 230 21.57 -6.78 15.52
C LYS A 230 20.65 -7.95 15.81
N LEU A 231 19.83 -7.88 16.87
CA LEU A 231 18.83 -8.92 17.15
C LEU A 231 17.80 -9.03 16.03
N MET A 232 17.30 -7.91 15.51
CA MET A 232 16.41 -7.91 14.34
C MET A 232 17.09 -8.52 13.11
N LEU A 233 18.33 -8.13 12.84
CA LEU A 233 19.08 -8.64 11.71
C LEU A 233 19.37 -10.15 11.84
N LYS A 234 19.66 -10.64 13.05
CA LYS A 234 19.80 -12.06 13.34
C LYS A 234 18.51 -12.83 13.09
N GLN A 235 17.36 -12.31 13.53
CA GLN A 235 16.06 -12.92 13.23
C GLN A 235 15.79 -13.01 11.73
N ILE A 236 16.15 -11.96 10.96
CA ILE A 236 16.04 -11.96 9.51
C ILE A 236 16.98 -13.01 8.89
N SER A 237 18.22 -13.11 9.38
CA SER A 237 19.21 -14.12 8.95
C SER A 237 18.68 -15.54 9.18
N ASP A 238 18.29 -15.86 10.41
CA ASP A 238 17.81 -17.19 10.82
C ASP A 238 16.54 -17.59 10.06
N ASN A 239 15.63 -16.64 9.85
CA ASN A 239 14.44 -16.90 9.04
C ASN A 239 14.79 -17.19 7.58
N SER A 240 15.80 -16.51 7.03
CA SER A 240 16.24 -16.71 5.65
C SER A 240 16.85 -18.10 5.48
N GLU A 241 17.70 -18.51 6.42
CA GLU A 241 18.29 -19.86 6.47
C GLU A 241 17.21 -20.95 6.56
N LEU A 242 16.32 -20.84 7.55
CA LEU A 242 15.25 -21.81 7.76
C LEU A 242 14.35 -21.94 6.53
N ARG A 243 14.02 -20.80 5.89
CA ARG A 243 13.21 -20.81 4.66
C ARG A 243 13.97 -21.44 3.50
N ALA A 244 15.22 -21.06 3.26
CA ALA A 244 16.03 -21.63 2.18
C ALA A 244 16.14 -23.16 2.30
N ALA A 245 16.37 -23.67 3.52
CA ALA A 245 16.47 -25.09 3.79
C ALA A 245 15.18 -25.89 3.47
N ASN A 246 14.02 -25.24 3.54
CA ASN A 246 12.72 -25.90 3.41
C ASN A 246 11.93 -25.51 2.16
N ILE A 247 12.38 -24.53 1.36
CA ILE A 247 11.56 -23.91 0.33
C ILE A 247 11.11 -24.90 -0.76
N PHE A 248 12.01 -25.75 -1.25
CA PHE A 248 11.67 -26.74 -2.28
C PHE A 248 10.66 -27.77 -1.78
N ASN A 249 10.85 -28.29 -0.56
CA ASN A 249 9.93 -29.25 0.06
C ASN A 249 8.56 -28.63 0.32
N THR A 250 8.53 -27.39 0.82
CA THR A 250 7.30 -26.65 1.13
C THR A 250 6.39 -26.52 -0.09
N PHE A 251 6.98 -26.33 -1.27
CA PHE A 251 6.27 -26.12 -2.53
C PHE A 251 6.34 -27.31 -3.49
N ASN A 252 6.84 -28.47 -3.04
CA ASN A 252 7.03 -29.68 -3.86
C ASN A 252 7.76 -29.43 -5.20
N VAL A 253 8.77 -28.57 -5.18
CA VAL A 253 9.61 -28.29 -6.34
C VAL A 253 10.78 -29.27 -6.33
N THR A 254 10.86 -30.12 -7.34
CA THR A 254 11.90 -31.16 -7.48
C THR A 254 12.73 -30.94 -8.74
N GLY A 255 13.95 -31.51 -8.77
CA GLY A 255 14.81 -31.48 -9.96
C GLY A 255 15.43 -30.13 -10.32
N LYS A 256 15.30 -29.11 -9.45
CA LYS A 256 15.97 -27.82 -9.63
C LYS A 256 17.39 -27.89 -9.05
N SER A 257 18.39 -27.48 -9.83
CA SER A 257 19.77 -27.37 -9.36
C SER A 257 19.91 -26.18 -8.40
N THR A 258 20.73 -26.36 -7.37
CA THR A 258 21.16 -25.32 -6.42
C THR A 258 22.53 -24.74 -6.78
N ASP A 259 23.07 -25.07 -7.96
CA ASP A 259 24.32 -24.52 -8.44
C ASP A 259 24.14 -23.05 -8.82
N ILE A 260 25.09 -22.20 -8.41
CA ILE A 260 25.01 -20.75 -8.57
C ILE A 260 24.82 -20.28 -10.02
N GLU A 261 25.23 -21.10 -11.00
CA GLU A 261 25.03 -20.84 -12.43
C GLU A 261 23.56 -20.76 -12.84
N ASN A 262 22.65 -21.33 -12.02
CA ASN A 262 21.20 -21.26 -12.24
C ASN A 262 20.56 -20.02 -11.63
N LYS A 263 21.34 -19.17 -10.95
CA LYS A 263 20.85 -17.91 -10.40
C LYS A 263 20.71 -16.89 -11.52
N SER A 264 19.52 -16.28 -11.64
CA SER A 264 19.24 -15.33 -12.70
C SER A 264 20.06 -14.05 -12.56
N ALA A 265 20.24 -13.34 -13.68
CA ALA A 265 20.90 -12.04 -13.68
C ALA A 265 20.16 -11.03 -12.80
N VAL A 266 18.82 -11.10 -12.77
CA VAL A 266 17.98 -10.21 -11.94
C VAL A 266 18.14 -10.53 -10.45
N CYS A 267 18.10 -11.82 -10.07
CA CYS A 267 18.35 -12.24 -8.69
C CYS A 267 19.75 -11.79 -8.24
N THR A 268 20.76 -11.98 -9.09
CA THR A 268 22.15 -11.55 -8.84
C THR A 268 22.28 -10.04 -8.69
N ALA A 269 21.63 -9.25 -9.56
CA ALA A 269 21.65 -7.80 -9.48
C ALA A 269 20.99 -7.30 -8.18
N TYR A 270 19.87 -7.90 -7.78
CA TYR A 270 19.19 -7.54 -6.54
C TYR A 270 20.08 -7.84 -5.32
N THR A 271 20.61 -9.06 -5.21
CA THR A 271 21.39 -9.41 -4.02
C THR A 271 22.74 -8.69 -3.96
N ASN A 272 23.35 -8.38 -5.10
CA ASN A 272 24.54 -7.51 -5.16
C ASN A 272 24.22 -6.09 -4.70
N TYR A 273 23.05 -5.55 -5.04
CA TYR A 273 22.61 -4.27 -4.50
C TYR A 273 22.46 -4.31 -2.98
N LEU A 274 21.81 -5.33 -2.43
CA LEU A 274 21.70 -5.51 -0.97
C LEU A 274 23.07 -5.59 -0.30
N LYS A 275 24.00 -6.35 -0.88
CA LYS A 275 25.38 -6.45 -0.42
C LYS A 275 26.09 -5.10 -0.46
N SER A 276 25.90 -4.33 -1.54
CA SER A 276 26.53 -3.01 -1.67
C SER A 276 26.06 -2.02 -0.62
N VAL A 277 24.77 -2.05 -0.23
CA VAL A 277 24.27 -1.22 0.87
C VAL A 277 24.90 -1.67 2.18
N ALA A 278 24.95 -2.98 2.44
CA ALA A 278 25.53 -3.52 3.66
C ALA A 278 27.04 -3.23 3.83
N THR A 279 27.80 -3.17 2.73
CA THR A 279 29.24 -2.91 2.79
C THR A 279 29.62 -1.43 2.85
N ASN A 280 28.80 -0.55 2.28
CA ASN A 280 29.14 0.87 2.14
C ASN A 280 28.56 1.75 3.24
N GLU A 281 27.60 1.25 4.01
CA GLU A 281 26.89 2.03 5.03
C GLU A 281 27.37 1.72 6.44
N GLU A 282 27.68 2.77 7.21
CA GLU A 282 28.16 2.63 8.60
C GLU A 282 27.08 2.12 9.56
N SER A 283 25.80 2.36 9.24
CA SER A 283 24.67 2.01 10.10
C SER A 283 23.93 0.79 9.57
N ILE A 284 23.78 -0.22 10.43
CA ILE A 284 22.96 -1.43 10.22
C ILE A 284 21.53 -1.08 9.81
N PHE A 285 21.04 0.10 10.21
CA PHE A 285 19.71 0.57 9.84
C PHE A 285 19.52 0.66 8.32
N PHE A 286 20.55 1.04 7.56
CA PHE A 286 20.48 1.15 6.10
C PHE A 286 20.30 -0.22 5.45
N THR A 287 21.04 -1.22 5.94
CA THR A 287 20.88 -2.62 5.54
C THR A 287 19.48 -3.13 5.85
N LEU A 288 18.96 -2.85 7.05
CA LEU A 288 17.58 -3.19 7.39
C LEU A 288 16.59 -2.54 6.41
N VAL A 289 16.74 -1.26 6.10
CA VAL A 289 15.86 -0.57 5.13
C VAL A 289 15.91 -1.20 3.75
N ALA A 290 17.08 -1.65 3.27
CA ALA A 290 17.20 -2.36 2.00
C ALA A 290 16.52 -3.74 2.01
N LEU A 291 16.49 -4.41 3.16
CA LEU A 291 15.92 -5.76 3.35
C LEU A 291 14.41 -5.76 3.59
N ILE A 292 13.79 -4.64 4.00
CA ILE A 292 12.38 -4.62 4.37
C ILE A 292 11.40 -4.77 3.19
N PRO A 293 11.63 -4.19 2.00
CA PRO A 293 10.73 -4.35 0.86
C PRO A 293 10.33 -5.80 0.62
N CYS A 294 11.26 -6.76 0.64
CA CYS A 294 10.94 -8.17 0.46
C CYS A 294 10.00 -8.74 1.53
N THR A 295 10.10 -8.27 2.77
CA THR A 295 9.22 -8.72 3.85
C THR A 295 7.82 -8.12 3.73
N LEU A 296 7.75 -6.81 3.51
CA LEU A 296 6.51 -6.04 3.45
C LEU A 296 5.72 -6.32 2.17
N ILE A 297 6.37 -6.32 1.01
CA ILE A 297 5.71 -6.53 -0.29
C ILE A 297 5.11 -7.92 -0.34
N TYR A 298 5.83 -8.97 0.08
CA TYR A 298 5.29 -10.34 0.10
C TYR A 298 4.05 -10.45 1.01
N GLN A 299 4.06 -9.83 2.20
CA GLN A 299 2.87 -9.79 3.07
C GLN A 299 1.68 -9.11 2.35
N LYS A 300 1.93 -7.93 1.76
CA LYS A 300 0.90 -7.16 1.06
C LYS A 300 0.35 -7.87 -0.17
N VAL A 301 1.21 -8.56 -0.92
CA VAL A 301 0.83 -9.38 -2.07
C VAL A 301 -0.02 -10.57 -1.62
N GLY A 302 0.39 -11.31 -0.58
CA GLY A 302 -0.39 -12.44 -0.06
C GLY A 302 -1.80 -12.00 0.36
N GLU A 303 -1.91 -10.91 1.11
CA GLU A 303 -3.20 -10.33 1.50
C GLU A 303 -4.03 -9.87 0.30
N TYR A 304 -3.40 -9.26 -0.70
CA TYR A 304 -4.06 -8.84 -1.93
C TYR A 304 -4.65 -10.04 -2.69
N LEU A 305 -3.87 -11.11 -2.89
CA LEU A 305 -4.33 -12.30 -3.60
C LEU A 305 -5.47 -13.00 -2.87
N LYS A 306 -5.36 -13.15 -1.53
CA LYS A 306 -6.45 -13.71 -0.71
C LYS A 306 -7.75 -12.93 -0.86
N ARG A 307 -7.68 -11.59 -0.86
CA ARG A 307 -8.86 -10.73 -1.07
C ARG A 307 -9.40 -10.83 -2.49
N LYS A 308 -8.53 -10.88 -3.50
CA LYS A 308 -8.94 -11.07 -4.91
C LYS A 308 -9.71 -12.37 -5.07
N GLN A 309 -9.17 -13.48 -4.56
CA GLN A 309 -9.82 -14.79 -4.58
C GLN A 309 -11.20 -14.78 -3.93
N GLN A 310 -11.33 -14.11 -2.78
CA GLN A 310 -12.63 -13.95 -2.10
C GLN A 310 -13.61 -13.09 -2.89
N ALA A 311 -13.17 -11.95 -3.43
CA ALA A 311 -14.01 -11.01 -4.16
C ALA A 311 -14.54 -11.59 -5.48
N GLU A 312 -13.71 -12.37 -6.16
CA GLU A 312 -14.03 -12.98 -7.46
C GLU A 312 -14.57 -14.41 -7.34
N SER A 313 -14.75 -14.93 -6.12
CA SER A 313 -15.18 -16.31 -5.84
C SER A 313 -14.34 -17.37 -6.58
N LEU A 314 -13.04 -17.12 -6.70
CA LEU A 314 -12.11 -18.03 -7.35
C LEU A 314 -11.95 -19.29 -6.50
N LEU A 315 -11.91 -20.45 -7.15
CA LEU A 315 -11.63 -21.74 -6.53
C LEU A 315 -10.18 -22.13 -6.83
N PRO A 316 -9.24 -21.97 -5.87
CA PRO A 316 -7.84 -22.30 -6.10
C PRO A 316 -7.68 -23.82 -6.25
N THR A 317 -7.33 -24.27 -7.45
CA THR A 317 -7.19 -25.70 -7.76
C THR A 317 -5.76 -26.20 -7.55
N ASN A 318 -4.77 -25.32 -7.57
CA ASN A 318 -3.38 -25.66 -7.30
C ASN A 318 -3.05 -25.47 -5.81
N GLN A 319 -2.83 -26.58 -5.09
CA GLN A 319 -2.55 -26.57 -3.66
C GLN A 319 -1.27 -25.79 -3.29
N TYR A 320 -0.24 -25.76 -4.14
CA TYR A 320 1.03 -25.10 -3.82
C TYR A 320 0.94 -23.59 -3.98
N TYR A 321 0.18 -23.12 -4.96
CA TYR A 321 -0.12 -21.70 -5.11
C TYR A 321 -0.95 -21.24 -3.92
N GLN A 322 -1.93 -22.04 -3.49
CA GLN A 322 -2.72 -21.70 -2.31
C GLN A 322 -1.90 -21.76 -1.02
N THR A 323 -0.98 -22.71 -0.87
CA THR A 323 -0.03 -22.72 0.24
C THR A 323 0.78 -21.43 0.27
N TRP A 324 1.30 -20.98 -0.88
CA TRP A 324 2.03 -19.72 -1.00
C TRP A 324 1.17 -18.53 -0.54
N VAL A 325 -0.05 -18.38 -1.08
CA VAL A 325 -0.98 -17.30 -0.70
C VAL A 325 -1.30 -17.34 0.79
N ASN A 326 -1.55 -18.52 1.36
CA ASN A 326 -1.87 -18.70 2.76
C ASN A 326 -0.69 -18.33 3.67
N THR A 327 0.54 -18.72 3.30
CA THR A 327 1.76 -18.36 4.04
C THR A 327 1.88 -16.84 4.19
N TYR A 328 1.74 -16.11 3.08
CA TYR A 328 1.97 -14.66 3.06
C TYR A 328 0.77 -13.81 3.47
N SER A 329 -0.44 -14.38 3.52
CA SER A 329 -1.65 -13.72 4.02
C SER A 329 -2.00 -14.06 5.47
N SER A 330 -1.19 -14.90 6.13
CA SER A 330 -1.45 -15.38 7.48
C SER A 330 -1.43 -14.26 8.53
N GLU A 331 -2.28 -14.40 9.55
CA GLU A 331 -2.38 -13.46 10.66
C GLU A 331 -1.09 -13.39 11.48
N GLN A 332 -0.52 -14.56 11.78
CA GLN A 332 0.72 -14.68 12.55
C GLN A 332 1.88 -13.93 11.87
N ARG A 333 1.99 -14.06 10.55
CA ARG A 333 2.99 -13.32 9.77
C ARG A 333 2.70 -11.83 9.82
N ARG A 334 1.44 -11.41 9.63
CA ARG A 334 1.05 -9.98 9.71
C ARG A 334 1.50 -9.35 11.02
N GLN A 335 1.20 -9.98 12.15
CA GLN A 335 1.61 -9.51 13.48
C GLN A 335 3.14 -9.41 13.62
N SER A 336 3.87 -10.39 13.07
CA SER A 336 5.34 -10.39 13.10
C SER A 336 5.92 -9.25 12.25
N VAL A 337 5.34 -9.02 11.07
CA VAL A 337 5.72 -7.91 10.18
C VAL A 337 5.40 -6.57 10.82
N GLU A 338 4.20 -6.39 11.38
CA GLU A 338 3.80 -5.16 12.07
C GLU A 338 4.72 -4.85 13.24
N LYS A 339 5.09 -5.86 14.03
CA LYS A 339 6.07 -5.70 15.12
C LYS A 339 7.44 -5.27 14.60
N LEU A 340 7.94 -5.89 13.53
CA LEU A 340 9.22 -5.51 12.91
C LEU A 340 9.21 -4.04 12.46
N LEU A 341 8.15 -3.62 11.74
CA LEU A 341 8.00 -2.27 11.23
C LEU A 341 7.86 -1.23 12.35
N ALA A 342 7.11 -1.56 13.41
CA ALA A 342 6.98 -0.71 14.59
C ALA A 342 8.33 -0.50 15.29
N THR A 343 9.13 -1.57 15.43
CA THR A 343 10.48 -1.47 15.99
C THR A 343 11.38 -0.60 15.12
N MET A 344 11.36 -0.77 13.79
CA MET A 344 12.15 0.09 12.89
C MET A 344 11.76 1.56 12.99
N ASN A 345 10.47 1.84 13.05
CA ASN A 345 9.93 3.18 13.21
C ASN A 345 10.41 3.86 14.51
N ARG A 346 10.41 3.11 15.62
CA ARG A 346 10.94 3.59 16.90
C ARG A 346 12.44 3.85 16.84
N LEU A 347 13.21 2.95 16.22
CA LEU A 347 14.67 3.06 16.14
C LEU A 347 15.13 4.10 15.11
N TYR A 348 14.29 4.43 14.13
CA TYR A 348 14.61 5.41 13.08
C TYR A 348 15.06 6.75 13.67
N SER A 349 14.27 7.35 14.56
CA SER A 349 14.55 8.68 15.12
C SER A 349 15.81 8.72 16.00
N SER A 350 16.20 7.59 16.61
CA SER A 350 17.39 7.49 17.46
C SER A 350 18.65 7.08 16.70
N THR A 351 18.52 6.51 15.50
CA THR A 351 19.63 5.90 14.75
C THR A 351 20.02 6.69 13.51
N VAL A 352 19.11 7.49 12.96
CA VAL A 352 19.30 8.14 11.66
C VAL A 352 19.18 9.66 11.81
N PRO A 353 20.22 10.43 11.47
CA PRO A 353 20.10 11.88 11.34
C PRO A 353 19.09 12.26 10.25
N SER A 354 18.24 13.26 10.51
CA SER A 354 17.20 13.70 9.55
C SER A 354 17.75 14.07 8.16
N SER A 355 19.02 14.48 8.06
CA SER A 355 19.71 14.77 6.80
C SER A 355 19.82 13.55 5.87
N ARG A 356 19.83 12.32 6.41
CA ARG A 356 19.93 11.08 5.63
C ARG A 356 18.57 10.44 5.31
N HIS A 357 17.46 11.09 5.65
CA HIS A 357 16.12 10.56 5.39
C HIS A 357 15.87 10.24 3.90
N LEU A 358 16.20 11.18 3.01
CA LEU A 358 15.99 11.01 1.57
C LEU A 358 16.81 9.87 0.98
N GLU A 359 17.97 9.58 1.56
CA GLU A 359 18.84 8.48 1.15
C GLU A 359 18.21 7.12 1.48
N LEU A 360 17.67 6.96 2.69
CA LEU A 360 16.93 5.76 3.07
C LEU A 360 15.69 5.53 2.21
N LEU A 361 14.96 6.60 1.85
CA LEU A 361 13.84 6.49 0.92
C LEU A 361 14.29 5.99 -0.45
N LYS A 362 15.44 6.45 -0.97
CA LYS A 362 16.02 5.96 -2.22
C LYS A 362 16.44 4.49 -2.10
N ILE A 363 17.00 4.09 -0.96
CA ILE A 363 17.41 2.69 -0.74
C ILE A 363 16.19 1.77 -0.77
N PHE A 364 15.15 2.14 -0.04
CA PHE A 364 13.89 1.41 0.01
C PHE A 364 13.22 1.33 -1.37
N GLN A 365 13.18 2.46 -2.08
CA GLN A 365 12.67 2.52 -3.45
C GLN A 365 13.45 1.60 -4.38
N LYS A 366 14.79 1.64 -4.35
CA LYS A 366 15.62 0.83 -5.23
C LYS A 366 15.48 -0.66 -4.96
N ALA A 367 15.39 -1.07 -3.70
CA ALA A 367 15.07 -2.45 -3.35
C ALA A 367 13.68 -2.87 -3.85
N THR A 368 12.70 -1.96 -3.83
CA THR A 368 11.36 -2.21 -4.39
C THR A 368 11.34 -2.31 -5.92
N GLU A 369 12.20 -1.56 -6.62
CA GLU A 369 12.39 -1.71 -8.07
C GLU A 369 12.94 -3.10 -8.41
N TYR A 370 13.87 -3.62 -7.61
CA TYR A 370 14.39 -4.96 -7.79
C TYR A 370 13.35 -6.05 -7.47
N GLU A 371 12.49 -5.84 -6.48
CA GLU A 371 11.34 -6.72 -6.26
C GLU A 371 10.48 -6.80 -7.52
N LEU A 372 10.05 -5.66 -8.08
CA LEU A 372 9.29 -5.64 -9.33
C LEU A 372 9.99 -6.43 -10.45
N ALA A 373 11.29 -6.20 -10.65
CA ALA A 373 12.07 -6.92 -11.65
C ALA A 373 12.16 -8.42 -11.37
N PHE A 374 12.29 -8.83 -10.10
CA PHE A 374 12.40 -10.23 -9.70
C PHE A 374 11.14 -11.04 -10.02
N TRP A 375 9.97 -10.47 -9.74
CA TRP A 375 8.69 -11.09 -10.08
C TRP A 375 8.45 -11.15 -11.59
N ASP A 376 8.85 -10.11 -12.32
CA ASP A 376 8.74 -10.05 -13.79
C ASP A 376 9.70 -11.04 -14.48
N ASP A 377 10.93 -11.18 -13.97
CA ASP A 377 11.92 -12.17 -14.42
C ASP A 377 11.38 -13.59 -14.31
N ALA A 378 10.73 -13.91 -13.18
CA ALA A 378 10.13 -15.22 -12.98
C ALA A 378 9.04 -15.58 -14.00
N TYR A 379 8.38 -14.56 -14.57
CA TYR A 379 7.37 -14.77 -15.61
C TYR A 379 7.97 -14.90 -17.01
N LYS A 380 9.06 -14.17 -17.29
CA LYS A 380 9.68 -14.06 -18.62
C LYS A 380 10.75 -15.10 -18.91
N SER A 381 11.46 -15.56 -17.89
CA SER A 381 12.67 -16.39 -18.03
C SER A 381 12.41 -17.89 -17.93
N ALA A 382 11.14 -18.31 -17.86
CA ALA A 382 10.73 -19.70 -17.63
C ALA A 382 9.68 -20.21 -18.63
#